data_AF-A0AAN0T4C2-F1
#
_entry.id   AF-A0AAN0T4C2-F1
#
_cell.length_a   1.000
_cell.length_b   1.000
_cell.length_c   1.000
_cell.angle_alpha   90.00
_cell.angle_beta   90.00
_cell.angle_gamma   90.00
#
_symmetry.space_group_name_H-M   'P 1'
#
loop_
_entity.id
_entity.type
_entity.pdbx_description
1 polymer ?
#
loop_
_entity_poly.entity_id
_entity_poly.type
_entity_poly.pdbx_seq_one_letter_code
_entity_poly.pdbx_strand_id
1 'polypeptide(L)'
;MEKKNSNPTNTTKKTAADLVVDCLEKQEVPYVFGIPGAKIDAVFDVLKERGPELIVCRHEQNAAFMAAAIGRLTGKPGVCLVTSGPGASNLATGLATANTECDPVVAIAGNVPRADRLKKTHQSMDNVSLFQPITKYAAEVVHPDTVPEVMTNAFRSAASAQAGAAFISFPQDVLMEPASVKALGPLESPELGKANEEAIKEAVKAIQHAKLPVILVGMRASRPKVVNAVRSLLKKIALPVVETFQAAGLISRDLEDRFFGRIGLFRNQPGDILLEHADVVLAIGYDSVEYDPKFWNSEGERKIIHLDEIRADIDHDYQPEIELVGDISASVDSIKEQLARLNMSSKSMELLEHLRNQLNLRDEPSEKADKNLVHPLRFIHDLRSLIDDHVTVTCDVGSHYIWMARHFRVYEPNRLLFSNGMQTLGVALPWAIAATLVNPDEKVISISGDGGFLFSAMELETAVRLKSPLVHIVWRDGTYDMVAFQQQMKYGRTSGADFGPVDIVKHAESYGAKGLRVNAPDELVSVLKEALDSEGPVVVDVPVDYSDNLELAKKLLPNQLV
;
A
#
# COMPACT_ATOMS: atom_id res chain seq x y z
N MET A 1 -31.87 61.31 25.50
CA MET A 1 -30.90 60.44 26.21
C MET A 1 -31.61 59.16 26.59
N GLU A 2 -31.45 58.11 25.78
CA GLU A 2 -31.76 56.75 26.19
C GLU A 2 -30.77 55.84 25.44
N LYS A 3 -29.64 55.57 26.11
CA LYS A 3 -28.81 54.42 25.80
C LYS A 3 -29.41 53.25 26.57
N LYS A 4 -29.74 52.14 25.90
CA LYS A 4 -29.57 50.81 26.48
C LYS A 4 -29.59 49.69 25.44
N ASN A 5 -28.43 49.04 25.39
CA ASN A 5 -28.19 47.61 25.20
C ASN A 5 -28.48 46.99 23.83
N SER A 6 -27.48 47.12 22.94
CA SER A 6 -27.09 46.03 22.06
C SER A 6 -26.72 44.80 22.90
N ASN A 7 -27.40 43.67 22.66
CA ASN A 7 -27.00 42.36 23.16
C ASN A 7 -25.55 42.07 22.75
N PRO A 8 -24.68 41.55 23.64
CA PRO A 8 -23.44 40.96 23.21
C PRO A 8 -23.79 39.72 22.38
N THR A 9 -23.35 39.69 21.13
CA THR A 9 -23.29 38.48 20.32
C THR A 9 -22.61 37.40 21.13
N ASN A 10 -23.38 36.40 21.56
CA ASN A 10 -22.89 35.21 22.24
C ASN A 10 -22.10 34.39 21.20
N THR A 11 -20.88 34.81 20.89
CA THR A 11 -19.94 33.96 20.14
C THR A 11 -19.59 32.82 21.07
N THR A 12 -20.28 31.69 20.92
CA THR A 12 -19.91 30.42 21.52
C THR A 12 -18.42 30.21 21.21
N LYS A 13 -17.58 30.21 22.25
CA LYS A 13 -16.14 30.00 22.05
C LYS A 13 -15.96 28.61 21.44
N LYS A 14 -15.23 28.53 20.32
CA LYS A 14 -14.89 27.26 19.67
C LYS A 14 -14.22 26.33 20.67
N THR A 15 -14.63 25.07 20.69
CA THR A 15 -14.02 24.03 21.51
C THR A 15 -12.76 23.48 20.84
N ALA A 16 -11.97 22.67 21.54
CA ALA A 16 -10.87 21.97 20.89
C ALA A 16 -11.35 20.97 19.83
N ALA A 17 -12.54 20.37 20.00
CA ALA A 17 -13.17 19.54 18.96
C ALA A 17 -13.46 20.36 17.68
N ASP A 18 -13.95 21.59 17.81
CA ASP A 18 -14.10 22.51 16.68
C ASP A 18 -12.77 22.77 15.97
N LEU A 19 -11.69 22.94 16.73
CA LEU A 19 -10.35 23.16 16.18
C LEU A 19 -9.79 21.93 15.48
N VAL A 20 -10.08 20.71 15.95
CA VAL A 20 -9.70 19.48 15.25
C VAL A 20 -10.32 19.48 13.84
N VAL A 21 -11.63 19.72 13.74
CA VAL A 21 -12.32 19.75 12.44
C VAL A 21 -11.85 20.93 11.57
N ASP A 22 -11.65 22.12 12.15
CA ASP A 22 -11.05 23.25 11.43
C ASP A 22 -9.67 22.90 10.84
N CYS A 23 -8.85 22.12 11.56
CA CYS A 23 -7.55 21.66 11.04
C CYS A 23 -7.73 20.67 9.89
N LEU A 24 -8.65 19.71 10.00
CA LEU A 24 -8.94 18.75 8.93
C LEU A 24 -9.44 19.46 7.65
N GLU A 25 -10.33 20.45 7.79
CA GLU A 25 -10.80 21.29 6.68
C GLU A 25 -9.63 22.03 6.01
N LYS A 26 -8.73 22.63 6.81
CA LYS A 26 -7.57 23.33 6.25
C LYS A 26 -6.56 22.40 5.59
N GLN A 27 -6.42 21.17 6.07
CA GLN A 27 -5.62 20.13 5.44
C GLN A 27 -6.30 19.55 4.17
N GLU A 28 -7.48 20.04 3.81
CA GLU A 28 -8.26 19.60 2.65
C GLU A 28 -8.57 18.10 2.69
N VAL A 29 -8.81 17.57 3.90
CA VAL A 29 -9.16 16.16 4.08
C VAL A 29 -10.56 15.92 3.52
N PRO A 30 -10.74 15.03 2.53
CA PRO A 30 -12.06 14.79 1.95
C PRO A 30 -12.90 13.84 2.79
N TYR A 31 -12.26 12.83 3.40
CA TYR A 31 -12.93 11.73 4.11
C TYR A 31 -12.26 11.47 5.46
N VAL A 32 -13.06 11.13 6.47
CA VAL A 32 -12.61 10.59 7.76
C VAL A 32 -13.24 9.22 7.95
N PHE A 33 -12.41 8.19 8.12
CA PHE A 33 -12.86 6.82 8.35
C PHE A 33 -12.90 6.52 9.85
N GLY A 34 -14.02 6.04 10.39
CA GLY A 34 -14.07 5.91 11.85
C GLY A 34 -15.24 5.18 12.46
N ILE A 35 -15.12 4.99 13.77
CA ILE A 35 -16.17 4.45 14.64
C ILE A 35 -16.30 5.38 15.85
N PRO A 36 -17.50 5.91 16.13
CA PRO A 36 -17.69 6.84 17.24
C PRO A 36 -17.61 6.13 18.59
N GLY A 37 -17.38 6.92 19.64
CA GLY A 37 -17.54 6.47 21.02
C GLY A 37 -17.40 7.63 21.98
N ALA A 38 -17.79 7.41 23.24
CA ALA A 38 -18.02 8.49 24.22
C ALA A 38 -16.81 9.41 24.48
N LYS A 39 -15.57 9.00 24.17
CA LYS A 39 -14.37 9.81 24.45
C LYS A 39 -13.93 10.68 23.27
N ILE A 40 -14.53 10.48 22.09
CA ILE A 40 -14.22 11.21 20.86
C ILE A 40 -15.48 11.80 20.20
N ASP A 41 -16.66 11.54 20.77
CA ASP A 41 -17.97 11.91 20.21
C ASP A 41 -18.12 13.41 19.94
N ALA A 42 -17.47 14.27 20.73
CA ALA A 42 -17.41 15.71 20.47
C ALA A 42 -16.88 16.05 19.07
N VAL A 43 -15.90 15.30 18.54
CA VAL A 43 -15.40 15.50 17.17
C VAL A 43 -16.41 14.98 16.14
N PHE A 44 -17.04 13.83 16.41
CA PHE A 44 -18.09 13.29 15.54
C PHE A 44 -19.33 14.20 15.47
N ASP A 45 -19.69 14.86 16.57
CA ASP A 45 -20.79 15.82 16.63
C ASP A 45 -20.51 17.03 15.72
N VAL A 46 -19.29 17.58 15.76
CA VAL A 46 -18.89 18.67 14.85
C VAL A 46 -18.86 18.19 13.39
N LEU A 47 -18.38 16.97 13.11
CA LEU A 47 -18.35 16.40 11.75
C LEU A 47 -19.75 16.23 11.13
N LYS A 48 -20.79 16.12 11.95
CA LYS A 48 -22.18 16.07 11.47
C LYS A 48 -22.64 17.40 10.86
N GLU A 49 -22.07 18.51 11.31
CA GLU A 49 -22.44 19.86 10.86
C GLU A 49 -21.54 20.37 9.72
N ARG A 50 -20.25 20.00 9.71
CA ARG A 50 -19.24 20.51 8.77
C ARG A 50 -17.99 19.62 8.72
N GLY A 51 -17.09 19.89 7.78
CA GLY A 51 -15.82 19.21 7.65
C GLY A 51 -15.81 18.08 6.62
N PRO A 52 -14.79 17.19 6.69
CA PRO A 52 -14.69 16.02 5.83
C PRO A 52 -15.91 15.10 5.95
N GLU A 53 -16.23 14.36 4.89
CA GLU A 53 -17.29 13.37 4.95
C GLU A 53 -16.91 12.22 5.89
N LEU A 54 -17.80 11.91 6.83
CA LEU A 54 -17.60 10.81 7.76
C LEU A 54 -18.01 9.47 7.14
N ILE A 55 -17.05 8.59 6.95
CA ILE A 55 -17.24 7.22 6.50
C ILE A 55 -17.22 6.29 7.72
N VAL A 56 -18.42 5.91 8.19
CA VAL A 56 -18.56 4.95 9.29
C VAL A 56 -18.05 3.59 8.84
N CYS A 57 -17.13 3.01 9.61
CA CYS A 57 -16.54 1.69 9.36
C CYS A 57 -17.15 0.64 10.30
N ARG A 58 -16.88 -0.64 10.02
CA ARG A 58 -17.36 -1.76 10.84
C ARG A 58 -16.29 -2.37 11.74
N HIS A 59 -15.02 -2.04 11.49
CA HIS A 59 -13.91 -2.26 12.41
C HIS A 59 -12.83 -1.18 12.24
N GLU A 60 -12.20 -0.71 13.32
CA GLU A 60 -11.20 0.37 13.27
C GLU A 60 -9.95 0.00 12.45
N GLN A 61 -9.55 -1.27 12.47
CA GLN A 61 -8.52 -1.82 11.56
C GLN A 61 -8.77 -1.40 10.10
N ASN A 62 -10.01 -1.52 9.63
CA ASN A 62 -10.35 -1.24 8.25
C ASN A 62 -10.46 0.28 7.98
N ALA A 63 -10.77 1.07 9.00
CA ALA A 63 -10.65 2.52 8.93
C ALA A 63 -9.19 2.95 8.67
N ALA A 64 -8.24 2.32 9.37
CA ALA A 64 -6.82 2.54 9.11
C ALA A 64 -6.39 2.06 7.72
N PHE A 65 -6.87 0.90 7.25
CA PHE A 65 -6.58 0.45 5.88
C PHE A 65 -7.14 1.38 4.81
N MET A 66 -8.40 1.83 4.94
CA MET A 66 -8.99 2.82 4.03
C MET A 66 -8.19 4.14 4.02
N ALA A 67 -7.80 4.63 5.20
CA ALA A 67 -6.94 5.81 5.31
C ALA A 67 -5.57 5.59 4.62
N ALA A 68 -4.94 4.44 4.80
CA ALA A 68 -3.68 4.09 4.13
C ALA A 68 -3.82 4.09 2.60
N ALA A 69 -4.91 3.54 2.07
CA ALA A 69 -5.17 3.57 0.62
C ALA A 69 -5.39 4.99 0.08
N ILE A 70 -6.10 5.87 0.81
CA ILE A 70 -6.14 7.30 0.46
C ILE A 70 -4.72 7.89 0.43
N GLY A 71 -3.92 7.59 1.44
CA GLY A 71 -2.52 7.99 1.53
C GLY A 71 -1.70 7.59 0.31
N ARG A 72 -1.74 6.30 -0.03
CA ARG A 72 -1.02 5.71 -1.16
C ARG A 72 -1.44 6.31 -2.51
N LEU A 73 -2.74 6.41 -2.74
CA LEU A 73 -3.30 6.82 -4.02
C LEU A 73 -3.16 8.32 -4.29
N THR A 74 -3.22 9.15 -3.24
CA THR A 74 -3.24 10.62 -3.38
C THR A 74 -1.94 11.30 -2.99
N GLY A 75 -1.07 10.62 -2.21
CA GLY A 75 0.09 11.22 -1.57
C GLY A 75 -0.23 12.19 -0.43
N LYS A 76 -1.51 12.44 -0.12
CA LYS A 76 -1.97 13.24 1.03
C LYS A 76 -2.37 12.29 2.17
N PRO A 77 -2.07 12.61 3.45
CA PRO A 77 -2.41 11.72 4.54
C PRO A 77 -3.91 11.39 4.62
N GLY A 78 -4.25 10.10 4.59
CA GLY A 78 -5.59 9.65 4.92
C GLY A 78 -5.85 9.73 6.42
N VAL A 79 -7.11 9.88 6.83
CA VAL A 79 -7.46 10.14 8.23
C VAL A 79 -8.39 9.07 8.79
N CYS A 80 -8.04 8.50 9.94
CA CYS A 80 -8.96 7.66 10.72
C CYS A 80 -9.23 8.25 12.11
N LEU A 81 -10.47 8.06 12.60
CA LEU A 81 -10.99 8.68 13.84
C LEU A 81 -11.70 7.64 14.71
N VAL A 82 -11.24 7.45 15.94
CA VAL A 82 -11.72 6.36 16.83
C VAL A 82 -11.84 6.80 18.29
N THR A 83 -12.59 6.04 19.09
CA THR A 83 -12.69 6.27 20.54
C THR A 83 -11.48 5.71 21.31
N SER A 84 -11.46 5.92 22.62
CA SER A 84 -10.46 5.43 23.56
C SER A 84 -10.40 3.91 23.70
N GLY A 85 -9.31 3.40 24.29
CA GLY A 85 -9.14 2.00 24.66
C GLY A 85 -9.20 1.07 23.44
N PRO A 86 -10.19 0.18 23.32
CA PRO A 86 -10.28 -0.76 22.21
C PRO A 86 -10.36 -0.08 20.84
N GLY A 87 -11.00 1.10 20.75
CA GLY A 87 -11.06 1.84 19.49
C GLY A 87 -9.67 2.24 19.00
N ALA A 88 -8.86 2.80 19.89
CA ALA A 88 -7.46 3.08 19.63
C ALA A 88 -6.69 1.78 19.34
N SER A 89 -6.67 0.80 20.24
CA SER A 89 -5.84 -0.40 20.06
C SER A 89 -6.15 -1.22 18.80
N ASN A 90 -7.40 -1.19 18.32
CA ASN A 90 -7.78 -1.85 17.06
C ASN A 90 -7.14 -1.21 15.81
N LEU A 91 -6.55 -0.01 15.91
CA LEU A 91 -5.77 0.62 14.84
C LEU A 91 -4.35 0.06 14.72
N ALA A 92 -3.83 -0.67 15.72
CA ALA A 92 -2.41 -1.04 15.80
C ALA A 92 -1.87 -1.68 14.52
N THR A 93 -2.56 -2.72 14.03
CA THR A 93 -2.15 -3.42 12.80
C THR A 93 -2.20 -2.49 11.59
N GLY A 94 -3.29 -1.75 11.41
CA GLY A 94 -3.43 -0.85 10.25
C GLY A 94 -2.39 0.27 10.21
N LEU A 95 -2.01 0.84 11.36
CA LEU A 95 -0.95 1.84 11.42
C LEU A 95 0.45 1.24 11.25
N ALA A 96 0.70 0.04 11.77
CA ALA A 96 1.94 -0.68 11.50
C ALA A 96 2.11 -0.97 9.99
N THR A 97 1.05 -1.43 9.33
CA THR A 97 1.03 -1.64 7.87
C THR A 97 1.34 -0.33 7.13
N ALA A 98 0.58 0.74 7.40
CA ALA A 98 0.78 2.03 6.73
C ALA A 98 2.19 2.60 6.96
N ASN A 99 2.71 2.51 8.19
CA ASN A 99 4.01 3.05 8.54
C ASN A 99 5.17 2.33 7.83
N THR A 100 5.12 1.00 7.77
CA THR A 100 6.14 0.18 7.11
C THR A 100 6.05 0.25 5.58
N GLU A 101 4.86 0.51 5.03
CA GLU A 101 4.62 0.55 3.59
C GLU A 101 4.60 1.98 3.00
N CYS A 102 5.14 2.96 3.74
CA CYS A 102 5.22 4.36 3.34
C CYS A 102 3.89 5.07 3.07
N ASP A 103 2.77 4.60 3.61
CA ASP A 103 1.48 5.24 3.37
C ASP A 103 1.24 6.35 4.39
N PRO A 104 1.05 7.61 3.95
CA PRO A 104 0.79 8.70 4.88
C PRO A 104 -0.59 8.53 5.52
N VAL A 105 -0.63 8.40 6.84
CA VAL A 105 -1.86 8.27 7.63
C VAL A 105 -1.80 9.12 8.89
N VAL A 106 -2.89 9.81 9.23
CA VAL A 106 -3.08 10.46 10.53
C VAL A 106 -4.24 9.81 11.26
N ALA A 107 -3.92 9.14 12.37
CA ALA A 107 -4.89 8.53 13.27
C ALA A 107 -5.20 9.44 14.46
N ILE A 108 -6.49 9.64 14.72
CA ILE A 108 -6.99 10.47 15.81
C ILE A 108 -7.81 9.58 16.74
N ALA A 109 -7.44 9.52 18.02
CA ALA A 109 -8.11 8.69 19.00
C ALA A 109 -8.51 9.49 20.23
N GLY A 110 -9.69 9.19 20.79
CA GLY A 110 -10.07 9.66 22.12
C GLY A 110 -9.24 9.00 23.23
N ASN A 111 -9.20 9.64 24.40
CA ASN A 111 -8.71 9.04 25.64
C ASN A 111 -9.57 9.50 26.82
N VAL A 112 -9.39 8.87 27.98
CA VAL A 112 -10.06 9.28 29.21
C VAL A 112 -9.67 10.72 29.60
N PRO A 113 -10.48 11.41 30.43
CA PRO A 113 -10.11 12.73 30.93
C PRO A 113 -8.73 12.74 31.58
N ARG A 114 -8.00 13.86 31.46
CA ARG A 114 -6.62 13.99 31.99
C ARG A 114 -6.50 13.60 33.47
N ALA A 115 -7.51 13.91 34.29
CA ALA A 115 -7.56 13.57 35.71
C ALA A 115 -7.65 12.07 36.02
N ASP A 116 -8.05 11.27 35.03
CA ASP A 116 -8.26 9.82 35.14
C ASP A 116 -7.16 9.00 34.44
N ARG A 117 -6.20 9.63 33.76
CA ARG A 117 -5.21 8.97 32.90
C ARG A 117 -4.39 7.86 33.58
N LEU A 118 -4.16 7.95 34.89
CA LEU A 118 -3.40 6.94 35.67
C LEU A 118 -4.31 5.97 36.44
N LYS A 119 -5.63 6.13 36.36
CA LYS A 119 -6.58 5.26 37.04
C LYS A 119 -6.85 4.02 36.19
N LYS A 120 -7.13 2.91 36.86
CA LYS A 120 -7.76 1.73 36.23
C LYS A 120 -9.24 2.04 35.98
N THR A 121 -9.52 2.77 34.92
CA THR A 121 -10.88 3.16 34.52
C THR A 121 -11.19 2.67 33.11
N HIS A 122 -12.47 2.70 32.73
CA HIS A 122 -12.95 2.17 31.45
C HIS A 122 -12.22 2.82 30.27
N GLN A 123 -11.61 1.97 29.44
CA GLN A 123 -10.94 2.36 28.19
C GLN A 123 -9.73 3.29 28.38
N SER A 124 -9.18 3.41 29.59
CA SER A 124 -7.91 4.10 29.82
C SER A 124 -6.74 3.18 29.43
N MET A 125 -5.84 3.70 28.61
CA MET A 125 -4.54 3.08 28.32
C MET A 125 -3.53 4.16 27.92
N ASP A 126 -2.24 3.83 28.01
CA ASP A 126 -1.19 4.71 27.48
C ASP A 126 -1.15 4.58 25.94
N ASN A 127 -2.00 5.37 25.30
CA ASN A 127 -2.13 5.41 23.85
C ASN A 127 -0.79 5.73 23.18
N VAL A 128 -0.02 6.71 23.68
CA VAL A 128 1.23 7.13 23.04
C VAL A 128 2.26 6.01 23.08
N SER A 129 2.45 5.38 24.24
CA SER A 129 3.40 4.25 24.36
C SER A 129 3.02 3.05 23.48
N LEU A 130 1.73 2.83 23.22
CA LEU A 130 1.26 1.78 22.30
C LEU A 130 1.62 2.06 20.84
N PHE A 131 1.52 3.32 20.40
CA PHE A 131 1.71 3.69 18.99
C PHE A 131 3.12 4.16 18.64
N GLN A 132 3.91 4.57 19.62
CA GLN A 132 5.30 4.99 19.43
C GLN A 132 6.17 4.02 18.62
N PRO A 133 6.09 2.67 18.77
CA PRO A 133 6.94 1.75 18.01
C PRO A 133 6.47 1.49 16.57
N ILE A 134 5.24 1.89 16.22
CA ILE A 134 4.60 1.56 14.94
C ILE A 134 4.16 2.81 14.15
N THR A 135 4.64 3.99 14.54
CA THR A 135 4.35 5.27 13.89
C THR A 135 5.58 6.17 13.89
N LYS A 136 5.65 7.11 12.94
CA LYS A 136 6.68 8.17 12.91
C LYS A 136 6.48 9.23 13.99
N TYR A 137 5.23 9.41 14.41
CA TYR A 137 4.83 10.44 15.37
C TYR A 137 3.69 9.91 16.22
N ALA A 138 3.84 9.95 17.55
CA ALA A 138 2.78 9.65 18.49
C ALA A 138 2.76 10.74 19.57
N ALA A 139 1.59 11.36 19.80
CA ALA A 139 1.44 12.40 20.81
C ALA A 139 0.08 12.37 21.49
N GLU A 140 0.01 12.92 22.70
CA GLU A 140 -1.25 13.18 23.40
C GLU A 140 -1.41 14.69 23.64
N VAL A 141 -2.55 15.25 23.23
CA VAL A 141 -2.85 16.66 23.42
C VAL A 141 -3.30 16.90 24.86
N VAL A 142 -2.54 17.68 25.62
CA VAL A 142 -2.85 17.97 27.03
C VAL A 142 -3.46 19.35 27.26
N HIS A 143 -3.51 20.21 26.23
CA HIS A 143 -4.08 21.56 26.30
C HIS A 143 -4.82 21.92 24.99
N PRO A 144 -6.02 22.55 25.05
CA PRO A 144 -6.83 22.83 23.87
C PRO A 144 -6.12 23.72 22.82
N ASP A 145 -5.31 24.67 23.26
CA ASP A 145 -4.61 25.58 22.34
C ASP A 145 -3.44 24.94 21.58
N THR A 146 -3.00 23.72 21.93
CA THR A 146 -1.94 23.02 21.18
C THR A 146 -2.50 22.13 20.05
N VAL A 147 -3.82 22.03 19.90
CA VAL A 147 -4.45 21.21 18.85
C VAL A 147 -3.91 21.56 17.46
N PRO A 148 -3.86 22.84 17.03
CA PRO A 148 -3.40 23.15 15.68
C PRO A 148 -1.95 22.76 15.41
N GLU A 149 -1.08 22.89 16.41
CA GLU A 149 0.35 22.57 16.31
C GLU A 149 0.56 21.06 16.20
N VAL A 150 -0.07 20.28 17.10
CA VAL A 150 0.03 18.82 17.12
C VAL A 150 -0.55 18.22 15.85
N MET A 151 -1.73 18.69 15.41
CA MET A 151 -2.33 18.27 14.14
C MET A 151 -1.40 18.56 12.97
N THR A 152 -0.93 19.80 12.82
CA THR A 152 -0.05 20.18 11.70
C THR A 152 1.25 19.37 11.68
N ASN A 153 1.85 19.12 12.85
CA ASN A 153 3.04 18.30 12.96
C ASN A 153 2.77 16.83 12.62
N ALA A 154 1.63 16.26 13.02
CA ALA A 154 1.27 14.89 12.66
C ALA A 154 1.10 14.73 11.13
N PHE A 155 0.39 15.65 10.46
CA PHE A 155 0.26 15.64 9.01
C PHE A 155 1.61 15.77 8.30
N ARG A 156 2.49 16.67 8.78
CA ARG A 156 3.86 16.84 8.25
C ARG A 156 4.73 15.60 8.47
N SER A 157 4.63 14.97 9.65
CA SER A 157 5.37 13.74 9.95
C SER A 157 4.90 12.58 9.08
N ALA A 158 3.58 12.44 8.88
CA ALA A 158 3.01 11.40 8.03
C ALA A 158 3.44 11.55 6.56
N ALA A 159 3.47 12.78 6.04
CA ALA A 159 3.77 13.04 4.63
C ALA A 159 5.28 13.17 4.30
N SER A 160 6.13 13.53 5.27
CA SER A 160 7.56 13.71 5.03
C SER A 160 8.26 12.39 4.74
N ALA A 161 9.30 12.39 3.88
CA ALA A 161 10.03 11.19 3.51
C ALA A 161 10.83 10.60 4.71
N GLN A 162 10.84 9.28 4.90
CA GLN A 162 9.92 8.29 4.33
C GLN A 162 8.51 8.49 4.91
N ALA A 163 7.46 8.54 4.07
CA ALA A 163 6.09 8.73 4.53
C ALA A 163 5.65 7.59 5.47
N GLY A 164 4.58 7.77 6.23
CA GLY A 164 4.09 6.74 7.16
C GLY A 164 2.99 7.22 8.08
N ALA A 165 2.78 6.50 9.19
CA ALA A 165 1.68 6.78 10.10
C ALA A 165 2.07 7.81 11.19
N ALA A 166 1.11 8.64 11.57
CA ALA A 166 1.15 9.51 12.74
C ALA A 166 -0.11 9.29 13.59
N PHE A 167 0.03 9.34 14.91
CA PHE A 167 -1.03 9.08 15.88
C PHE A 167 -1.18 10.24 16.87
N ILE A 168 -2.42 10.62 17.15
CA ILE A 168 -2.77 11.69 18.08
C ILE A 168 -3.86 11.20 19.05
N SER A 169 -3.56 11.24 20.35
CA SER A 169 -4.49 10.97 21.44
C SER A 169 -5.09 12.27 21.97
N PHE A 170 -6.40 12.28 22.20
CA PHE A 170 -7.15 13.41 22.74
C PHE A 170 -7.92 13.01 24.00
N PRO A 171 -7.50 13.47 25.20
CA PRO A 171 -8.31 13.34 26.40
C PRO A 171 -9.68 14.00 26.21
N GLN A 172 -10.74 13.31 26.64
CA GLN A 172 -12.13 13.76 26.46
C GLN A 172 -12.37 15.19 27.00
N ASP A 173 -11.80 15.53 28.15
CA ASP A 173 -11.96 16.85 28.75
C ASP A 173 -11.31 17.96 27.91
N VAL A 174 -10.18 17.69 27.26
CA VAL A 174 -9.53 18.65 26.37
C VAL A 174 -10.42 18.97 25.16
N LEU A 175 -11.08 17.97 24.57
CA LEU A 175 -11.96 18.17 23.41
C LEU A 175 -13.13 19.11 23.70
N MET A 176 -13.61 19.13 24.95
CA MET A 176 -14.74 19.96 25.40
C MET A 176 -14.30 21.36 25.87
N GLU A 177 -13.01 21.59 26.08
CA GLU A 177 -12.51 22.87 26.57
C GLU A 177 -12.55 23.96 25.47
N PRO A 178 -12.86 25.22 25.82
CA PRO A 178 -12.72 26.34 24.90
C PRO A 178 -11.27 26.52 24.46
N ALA A 179 -11.06 26.72 23.17
CA ALA A 179 -9.77 27.12 22.63
C ALA A 179 -9.75 28.62 22.25
N SER A 180 -8.59 29.23 22.34
CA SER A 180 -8.35 30.65 22.10
C SER A 180 -7.53 30.95 20.83
N VAL A 181 -7.01 29.90 20.19
CA VAL A 181 -6.18 29.96 18.99
C VAL A 181 -6.97 29.63 17.73
N LYS A 182 -6.33 29.81 16.56
CA LYS A 182 -6.90 29.44 15.26
C LYS A 182 -6.27 28.15 14.75
N ALA A 183 -7.04 27.37 13.99
CA ALA A 183 -6.50 26.24 13.26
C ALA A 183 -5.36 26.66 12.32
N LEU A 184 -4.39 25.75 12.15
CA LEU A 184 -3.29 25.86 11.22
C LEU A 184 -3.59 24.96 10.02
N GLY A 185 -3.23 25.43 8.83
CA GLY A 185 -3.35 24.63 7.60
C GLY A 185 -2.05 23.95 7.25
N PRO A 186 -1.96 23.35 6.04
CA PRO A 186 -0.71 22.81 5.55
C PRO A 186 0.32 23.93 5.50
N LEU A 187 1.47 23.68 6.13
CA LEU A 187 2.66 24.48 5.93
C LEU A 187 3.43 23.87 4.78
N GLU A 188 4.03 24.70 3.93
CA GLU A 188 4.86 24.24 2.81
C GLU A 188 5.89 23.20 3.31
N SER A 189 5.88 22.04 2.65
CA SER A 189 6.93 21.04 2.84
C SER A 189 8.19 21.56 2.16
N PRO A 190 9.38 21.46 2.79
CA PRO A 190 10.60 21.84 2.14
C PRO A 190 10.81 20.97 0.89
N GLU A 191 10.99 21.58 -0.27
CA GLU A 191 11.36 20.86 -1.48
C GLU A 191 12.83 20.43 -1.39
N LEU A 192 13.07 19.12 -1.55
CA LEU A 192 14.44 18.62 -1.66
C LEU A 192 15.00 19.03 -3.03
N GLY A 193 16.25 19.49 -3.03
CA GLY A 193 17.02 19.59 -4.27
C GLY A 193 17.35 18.19 -4.81
N LYS A 194 17.81 18.11 -6.06
CA LYS A 194 18.46 16.88 -6.56
C LYS A 194 19.66 16.51 -5.68
N ALA A 195 20.08 15.25 -5.78
CA ALA A 195 21.31 14.77 -5.16
C ALA A 195 22.53 15.61 -5.60
N ASN A 196 23.61 15.53 -4.82
CA ASN A 196 24.85 16.25 -5.09
C ASN A 196 25.35 16.03 -6.53
N GLU A 197 25.70 17.11 -7.23
CA GLU A 197 26.09 17.07 -8.64
C GLU A 197 27.32 16.19 -8.91
N GLU A 198 28.32 16.17 -8.01
CA GLU A 198 29.48 15.32 -8.19
C GLU A 198 29.13 13.84 -7.98
N ALA A 199 28.28 13.52 -7.00
CA ALA A 199 27.78 12.16 -6.81
C ALA A 199 26.96 11.69 -8.03
N ILE A 200 26.15 12.57 -8.63
CA ILE A 200 25.43 12.28 -9.89
C ILE A 200 26.41 11.98 -11.03
N LYS A 201 27.48 12.78 -11.19
CA LYS A 201 28.51 12.52 -12.20
C LYS A 201 29.21 11.18 -11.97
N GLU A 202 29.48 10.81 -10.72
CA GLU A 202 30.05 9.52 -10.35
C GLU A 202 29.11 8.36 -10.70
N ALA A 203 27.81 8.49 -10.40
CA ALA A 203 26.79 7.52 -10.77
C ALA A 203 26.66 7.37 -12.30
N VAL A 204 26.58 8.49 -13.03
CA VAL A 204 26.55 8.51 -14.50
C VAL A 204 27.79 7.83 -15.06
N LYS A 205 28.99 8.13 -14.53
CA LYS A 205 30.23 7.48 -14.95
C LYS A 205 30.20 5.98 -14.70
N ALA A 206 29.71 5.53 -13.54
CA ALA A 206 29.57 4.11 -13.23
C ALA A 206 28.63 3.41 -14.22
N ILE A 207 27.44 3.96 -14.46
CA ILE A 207 26.45 3.41 -15.39
C ILE A 207 26.99 3.39 -16.82
N GLN A 208 27.68 4.45 -17.26
CA GLN A 208 28.21 4.58 -18.62
C GLN A 208 29.28 3.54 -18.97
N HIS A 209 30.03 3.06 -17.97
CA HIS A 209 31.09 2.05 -18.14
C HIS A 209 30.65 0.63 -17.77
N ALA A 210 29.40 0.45 -17.33
CA ALA A 210 28.85 -0.83 -16.95
C ALA A 210 28.67 -1.75 -18.18
N LYS A 211 28.94 -3.04 -18.01
CA LYS A 211 28.67 -4.07 -19.02
C LYS A 211 27.19 -4.44 -19.06
N LEU A 212 26.53 -4.41 -17.91
CA LEU A 212 25.12 -4.69 -17.70
C LEU A 212 24.59 -3.86 -16.51
N PRO A 213 24.30 -2.56 -16.73
CA PRO A 213 23.62 -1.74 -15.72
C PRO A 213 22.14 -2.13 -15.65
N VAL A 214 21.61 -2.30 -14.43
CA VAL A 214 20.22 -2.66 -14.16
C VAL A 214 19.59 -1.62 -13.23
N ILE A 215 18.31 -1.29 -13.46
CA ILE A 215 17.53 -0.48 -12.53
C ILE A 215 16.68 -1.41 -11.65
N LEU A 216 16.81 -1.27 -10.33
CA LEU A 216 15.90 -1.84 -9.33
C LEU A 216 14.99 -0.71 -8.82
N VAL A 217 13.68 -0.85 -9.01
CA VAL A 217 12.71 0.17 -8.58
C VAL A 217 11.93 -0.34 -7.37
N GLY A 218 11.92 0.46 -6.30
CA GLY A 218 11.17 0.17 -5.08
C GLY A 218 9.93 1.06 -4.87
N MET A 219 9.26 0.87 -3.73
CA MET A 219 7.96 1.47 -3.43
C MET A 219 7.95 3.00 -3.53
N ARG A 220 9.03 3.69 -3.12
CA ARG A 220 9.05 5.17 -3.12
C ARG A 220 9.17 5.76 -4.52
N ALA A 221 9.48 4.94 -5.51
CA ALA A 221 9.52 5.33 -6.91
C ALA A 221 8.19 5.14 -7.66
N SER A 222 7.16 4.60 -7.00
CA SER A 222 5.80 4.47 -7.55
C SER A 222 5.05 5.80 -7.72
N ARG A 223 5.57 6.90 -7.15
CA ARG A 223 4.96 8.23 -7.25
C ARG A 223 4.92 8.72 -8.69
N PRO A 224 3.81 9.30 -9.19
CA PRO A 224 3.66 9.72 -10.59
C PRO A 224 4.81 10.59 -11.14
N LYS A 225 5.31 11.54 -10.34
CA LYS A 225 6.45 12.42 -10.71
C LYS A 225 7.72 11.61 -10.96
N VAL A 226 8.01 10.63 -10.10
CA VAL A 226 9.18 9.75 -10.23
C VAL A 226 9.02 8.79 -11.40
N VAL A 227 7.84 8.17 -11.52
CA VAL A 227 7.51 7.27 -12.65
C VAL A 227 7.72 7.98 -13.99
N ASN A 228 7.26 9.22 -14.12
CA ASN A 228 7.46 10.01 -15.34
C ASN A 228 8.94 10.28 -15.63
N ALA A 229 9.75 10.62 -14.62
CA ALA A 229 11.19 10.83 -14.77
C ALA A 229 11.91 9.54 -15.20
N VAL A 230 11.59 8.41 -14.55
CA VAL A 230 12.18 7.10 -14.88
C VAL A 230 11.76 6.63 -16.27
N ARG A 231 10.47 6.74 -16.64
CA ARG A 231 10.00 6.45 -18.01
C ARG A 231 10.71 7.33 -19.04
N SER A 232 10.93 8.61 -18.75
CA SER A 232 11.68 9.51 -19.62
C SER A 232 13.14 9.05 -19.81
N LEU A 233 13.80 8.59 -18.74
CA LEU A 233 15.13 7.98 -18.81
C LEU A 233 15.12 6.72 -19.68
N LEU A 234 14.17 5.80 -19.47
CA LEU A 234 14.07 4.52 -20.18
C LEU A 234 13.78 4.69 -21.69
N LYS A 235 13.08 5.76 -22.07
CA LYS A 235 12.87 6.12 -23.48
C LYS A 235 14.15 6.62 -24.15
N LYS A 236 15.02 7.31 -23.39
CA LYS A 236 16.32 7.78 -23.89
C LYS A 236 17.33 6.64 -23.96
N ILE A 237 17.40 5.83 -22.90
CA ILE A 237 18.42 4.80 -22.69
C ILE A 237 17.75 3.48 -22.35
N ALA A 238 18.06 2.45 -23.14
CA ALA A 238 17.49 1.11 -23.00
C ALA A 238 18.09 0.33 -21.82
N LEU A 239 17.75 0.73 -20.59
CA LEU A 239 18.14 0.03 -19.36
C LEU A 239 17.12 -1.07 -19.02
N PRO A 240 17.58 -2.27 -18.64
CA PRO A 240 16.70 -3.29 -18.08
C PRO A 240 16.25 -2.91 -16.66
N VAL A 241 15.01 -3.25 -16.33
CA VAL A 241 14.32 -2.85 -15.10
C VAL A 241 13.69 -4.06 -14.43
N VAL A 242 13.86 -4.13 -13.12
CA VAL A 242 13.08 -4.97 -12.22
C VAL A 242 12.31 -4.09 -11.25
N GLU A 243 11.07 -4.49 -10.96
CA GLU A 243 10.21 -3.81 -9.98
C GLU A 243 10.19 -4.64 -8.68
N THR A 244 10.15 -4.01 -7.52
CA THR A 244 9.55 -4.64 -6.34
C THR A 244 8.04 -4.75 -6.52
N PHE A 245 7.32 -5.41 -5.61
CA PHE A 245 5.87 -5.53 -5.76
C PHE A 245 5.16 -4.18 -5.65
N GLN A 246 5.59 -3.27 -4.77
CA GLN A 246 4.95 -1.95 -4.64
C GLN A 246 5.43 -0.93 -5.69
N ALA A 247 6.44 -1.26 -6.48
CA ALA A 247 6.82 -0.50 -7.67
C ALA A 247 5.96 -0.83 -8.92
N ALA A 248 4.98 -1.73 -8.78
CA ALA A 248 4.14 -2.19 -9.88
C ALA A 248 3.51 -1.02 -10.66
N GLY A 249 3.67 -1.06 -11.98
CA GLY A 249 3.11 -0.06 -12.89
C GLY A 249 4.08 1.06 -13.25
N LEU A 250 5.34 0.98 -12.81
CA LEU A 250 6.40 1.84 -13.32
C LEU A 250 6.58 1.65 -14.83
N ILE A 251 6.62 0.40 -15.32
CA ILE A 251 6.71 0.13 -16.76
C ILE A 251 5.36 0.39 -17.45
N SER A 252 5.41 1.11 -18.57
CA SER A 252 4.27 1.25 -19.50
C SER A 252 4.36 0.24 -20.65
N ARG A 253 3.27 0.06 -21.40
CA ARG A 253 3.23 -0.89 -22.53
C ARG A 253 4.34 -0.68 -23.57
N ASP A 254 4.70 0.58 -23.85
CA ASP A 254 5.79 0.95 -24.78
C ASP A 254 7.20 0.68 -24.23
N LEU A 255 7.31 0.28 -22.96
CA LEU A 255 8.55 -0.03 -22.25
C LEU A 255 8.59 -1.50 -21.78
N GLU A 256 7.68 -2.38 -22.22
CA GLU A 256 7.68 -3.80 -21.84
C GLU A 256 9.01 -4.49 -22.23
N ASP A 257 9.68 -4.02 -23.29
CA ASP A 257 11.02 -4.49 -23.67
C ASP A 257 12.13 -4.02 -22.71
N ARG A 258 11.80 -3.32 -21.63
CA ARG A 258 12.71 -2.98 -20.53
C ARG A 258 12.40 -3.79 -19.28
N PHE A 259 11.27 -4.49 -19.22
CA PHE A 259 10.79 -5.16 -18.02
C PHE A 259 11.33 -6.59 -17.90
N PHE A 260 11.85 -6.93 -16.71
CA PHE A 260 12.37 -8.25 -16.39
C PHE A 260 11.63 -8.91 -15.21
N GLY A 261 10.39 -8.46 -14.97
CA GLY A 261 9.52 -8.98 -13.94
C GLY A 261 9.63 -8.24 -12.62
N ARG A 262 8.83 -8.70 -11.66
CA ARG A 262 8.91 -8.25 -10.28
C ARG A 262 9.69 -9.24 -9.43
N ILE A 263 10.54 -8.71 -8.56
CA ILE A 263 11.31 -9.50 -7.58
C ILE A 263 10.65 -9.40 -6.21
N GLY A 264 10.86 -10.42 -5.38
CA GLY A 264 10.28 -10.51 -4.05
C GLY A 264 9.98 -11.95 -3.65
N LEU A 265 9.88 -12.16 -2.34
CA LEU A 265 9.53 -13.41 -1.67
C LEU A 265 10.53 -14.58 -1.87
N PHE A 266 10.78 -15.01 -3.10
CA PHE A 266 11.64 -16.14 -3.44
C PHE A 266 12.64 -15.74 -4.53
N ARG A 267 13.93 -16.11 -4.36
CA ARG A 267 15.00 -15.85 -5.35
C ARG A 267 14.98 -16.92 -6.44
N ASN A 268 14.08 -16.79 -7.40
CA ASN A 268 13.95 -17.73 -8.51
C ASN A 268 13.32 -17.11 -9.77
N GLN A 269 13.26 -15.78 -9.84
CA GLN A 269 12.66 -15.04 -10.94
C GLN A 269 13.72 -14.60 -11.96
N PRO A 270 13.34 -14.35 -13.23
CA PRO A 270 14.25 -13.78 -14.23
C PRO A 270 14.93 -12.48 -13.75
N GLY A 271 14.21 -11.67 -12.97
CA GLY A 271 14.76 -10.46 -12.35
C GLY A 271 15.89 -10.73 -11.35
N ASP A 272 15.84 -11.82 -10.59
CA ASP A 272 16.91 -12.21 -9.66
C ASP A 272 18.18 -12.62 -10.43
N ILE A 273 18.01 -13.38 -11.51
CA ILE A 273 19.11 -13.80 -12.39
C ILE A 273 19.73 -12.57 -13.07
N LEU A 274 18.91 -11.59 -13.47
CA LEU A 274 19.36 -10.33 -14.03
C LEU A 274 20.22 -9.55 -13.03
N LEU A 275 19.74 -9.39 -11.79
CA LEU A 275 20.49 -8.69 -10.73
C LEU A 275 21.80 -9.41 -10.38
N GLU A 276 21.79 -10.74 -10.38
CA GLU A 276 22.99 -11.55 -10.15
C GLU A 276 24.09 -11.21 -11.17
N HIS A 277 23.73 -11.05 -12.45
CA HIS A 277 24.66 -10.77 -13.54
C HIS A 277 24.99 -9.28 -13.74
N ALA A 278 24.25 -8.38 -13.07
CA ALA A 278 24.48 -6.95 -13.15
C ALA A 278 25.83 -6.58 -12.51
N ASP A 279 26.61 -5.73 -13.19
CA ASP A 279 27.83 -5.15 -12.61
C ASP A 279 27.59 -3.77 -11.98
N VAL A 280 26.47 -3.12 -12.34
CA VAL A 280 25.96 -1.91 -11.69
C VAL A 280 24.45 -2.03 -11.47
N VAL A 281 23.98 -1.79 -10.25
CA VAL A 281 22.55 -1.69 -9.92
C VAL A 281 22.25 -0.28 -9.44
N LEU A 282 21.34 0.40 -10.15
CA LEU A 282 20.73 1.66 -9.70
C LEU A 282 19.42 1.34 -8.98
N ALA A 283 19.45 1.39 -7.66
CA ALA A 283 18.27 1.21 -6.81
C ALA A 283 17.57 2.56 -6.60
N ILE A 284 16.33 2.68 -7.07
CA ILE A 284 15.55 3.93 -7.03
C ILE A 284 14.38 3.77 -6.06
N GLY A 285 14.37 4.55 -4.98
CA GLY A 285 13.31 4.52 -3.97
C GLY A 285 13.11 3.14 -3.33
N TYR A 286 14.21 2.39 -3.16
CA TYR A 286 14.21 1.01 -2.69
C TYR A 286 14.21 0.94 -1.17
N ASP A 287 13.24 0.19 -0.65
CA ASP A 287 13.15 -0.21 0.75
C ASP A 287 13.45 -1.71 0.86
N SER A 288 14.35 -2.07 1.75
CA SER A 288 14.75 -3.47 1.95
C SER A 288 13.62 -4.33 2.52
N VAL A 289 12.59 -3.72 3.13
CA VAL A 289 11.42 -4.45 3.62
C VAL A 289 10.68 -5.19 2.51
N GLU A 290 10.72 -4.69 1.28
CA GLU A 290 10.03 -5.30 0.15
C GLU A 290 10.71 -6.58 -0.36
N TYR A 291 12.03 -6.65 -0.20
CA TYR A 291 12.85 -7.80 -0.56
C TYR A 291 14.26 -7.63 -0.01
N ASP A 292 14.65 -8.43 0.98
CA ASP A 292 15.96 -8.29 1.62
C ASP A 292 17.12 -8.39 0.60
N PRO A 293 18.15 -7.53 0.74
CA PRO A 293 19.30 -7.54 -0.16
C PRO A 293 20.08 -8.85 -0.16
N LYS A 294 20.07 -9.61 0.94
CA LYS A 294 20.67 -10.95 1.02
C LYS A 294 20.17 -11.93 -0.04
N PHE A 295 18.97 -11.69 -0.60
CA PHE A 295 18.42 -12.56 -1.61
C PHE A 295 18.86 -12.22 -3.02
N TRP A 296 19.21 -10.97 -3.33
CA TRP A 296 19.58 -10.57 -4.69
C TRP A 296 21.02 -10.06 -4.83
N ASN A 297 21.64 -9.64 -3.73
CA ASN A 297 22.97 -9.02 -3.72
C ASN A 297 24.06 -9.85 -3.01
N SER A 298 23.77 -11.06 -2.52
CA SER A 298 24.70 -11.84 -1.68
C SER A 298 25.82 -12.56 -2.42
N GLU A 299 25.72 -12.71 -3.74
CA GLU A 299 26.70 -13.42 -4.56
C GLU A 299 27.35 -12.46 -5.56
N GLY A 300 28.67 -12.50 -5.70
CA GLY A 300 29.42 -11.68 -6.66
C GLY A 300 29.63 -10.22 -6.24
N GLU A 301 30.58 -9.55 -6.89
CA GLU A 301 30.83 -8.11 -6.68
C GLU A 301 30.08 -7.30 -7.74
N ARG A 302 29.21 -6.40 -7.30
CA ARG A 302 28.51 -5.44 -8.13
C ARG A 302 28.47 -4.08 -7.44
N LYS A 303 28.45 -3.02 -8.23
CA LYS A 303 28.35 -1.66 -7.70
C LYS A 303 26.90 -1.27 -7.48
N ILE A 304 26.56 -0.86 -6.27
CA ILE A 304 25.24 -0.40 -5.86
C ILE A 304 25.22 1.14 -5.82
N ILE A 305 24.30 1.72 -6.57
CA ILE A 305 23.96 3.14 -6.53
C ILE A 305 22.58 3.24 -5.88
N HIS A 306 22.51 3.85 -4.69
CA HIS A 306 21.27 4.08 -3.97
C HIS A 306 20.76 5.50 -4.29
N LEU A 307 19.56 5.63 -4.84
CA LEU A 307 18.93 6.90 -5.16
C LEU A 307 17.59 6.99 -4.44
N ASP A 308 17.50 7.90 -3.48
CA ASP A 308 16.31 8.06 -2.64
C ASP A 308 16.25 9.45 -1.98
N GLU A 309 15.16 9.75 -1.28
CA GLU A 309 15.01 10.96 -0.47
C GLU A 309 15.67 10.83 0.91
N ILE A 310 15.95 9.59 1.33
CA ILE A 310 16.61 9.24 2.58
C ILE A 310 17.93 8.51 2.30
N ARG A 311 18.76 8.35 3.34
CA ARG A 311 19.95 7.51 3.26
C ARG A 311 19.58 6.03 3.26
N ALA A 312 20.43 5.20 2.69
CA ALA A 312 20.28 3.77 2.77
C ALA A 312 20.46 3.24 4.19
N ASP A 313 19.71 2.19 4.53
CA ASP A 313 20.04 1.33 5.66
C ASP A 313 21.17 0.39 5.24
N ILE A 314 22.24 0.34 6.05
CA ILE A 314 23.40 -0.48 5.76
C ILE A 314 23.17 -1.91 6.23
N ASP A 315 23.37 -2.85 5.32
CA ASP A 315 23.30 -4.29 5.55
C ASP A 315 24.59 -4.95 5.01
N HIS A 316 24.89 -6.18 5.45
CA HIS A 316 26.01 -6.95 4.88
C HIS A 316 25.90 -7.09 3.36
N ASP A 317 24.69 -7.24 2.86
CA ASP A 317 24.40 -7.39 1.44
C ASP A 317 23.89 -6.08 0.82
N TYR A 318 23.93 -4.93 1.51
CA TYR A 318 23.58 -3.61 0.93
C TYR A 318 24.48 -2.51 1.46
N GLN A 319 25.56 -2.25 0.72
CA GLN A 319 26.59 -1.27 1.06
C GLN A 319 26.79 -0.33 -0.15
N PRO A 320 25.88 0.63 -0.40
CA PRO A 320 25.96 1.47 -1.58
C PRO A 320 27.31 2.19 -1.69
N GLU A 321 28.02 2.03 -2.81
CA GLU A 321 29.25 2.81 -3.03
C GLU A 321 28.96 4.25 -3.42
N ILE A 322 27.75 4.52 -3.92
CA ILE A 322 27.28 5.86 -4.27
C ILE A 322 25.86 6.04 -3.71
N GLU A 323 25.67 7.04 -2.85
CA GLU A 323 24.36 7.47 -2.37
C GLU A 323 23.97 8.81 -3.00
N LEU A 324 22.82 8.82 -3.66
CA LEU A 324 22.19 9.99 -4.29
C LEU A 324 20.96 10.38 -3.47
N VAL A 325 21.18 11.09 -2.37
CA VAL A 325 20.11 11.53 -1.45
C VAL A 325 19.56 12.89 -1.88
N GLY A 326 18.27 12.94 -2.26
CA GLY A 326 17.58 14.16 -2.70
C GLY A 326 16.22 13.85 -3.35
N ASP A 327 15.60 14.84 -4.01
CA ASP A 327 14.39 14.58 -4.82
C ASP A 327 14.72 13.55 -5.91
N ILE A 328 14.00 12.42 -5.89
CA ILE A 328 14.27 11.29 -6.77
C ILE A 328 14.09 11.69 -8.24
N SER A 329 12.99 12.38 -8.56
CA SER A 329 12.66 12.74 -9.94
C SER A 329 13.70 13.69 -10.56
N ALA A 330 14.11 14.72 -9.81
CA ALA A 330 15.12 15.68 -10.24
C ALA A 330 16.51 15.04 -10.37
N SER A 331 16.83 14.07 -9.51
CA SER A 331 18.07 13.30 -9.60
C SER A 331 18.08 12.38 -10.82
N VAL A 332 16.98 11.67 -11.09
CA VAL A 332 16.80 10.84 -12.29
C VAL A 332 16.86 11.69 -13.57
N ASP A 333 16.23 12.86 -13.58
CA ASP A 333 16.31 13.78 -14.72
C ASP A 333 17.74 14.28 -14.98
N SER A 334 18.49 14.59 -13.92
CA SER A 334 19.90 14.97 -14.03
C SER A 334 20.78 13.82 -14.54
N ILE A 335 20.56 12.59 -14.09
CA ILE A 335 21.22 11.39 -14.65
C ILE A 335 20.88 11.25 -16.13
N LYS A 336 19.59 11.34 -16.48
CA LYS A 336 19.10 11.26 -17.86
C LYS A 336 19.77 12.29 -18.76
N GLU A 337 19.95 13.52 -18.33
CA GLU A 337 20.60 14.58 -19.12
C GLU A 337 22.06 14.23 -19.46
N GLN A 338 22.80 13.70 -18.49
CA GLN A 338 24.24 13.45 -18.60
C GLN A 338 24.58 12.09 -19.23
N LEU A 339 23.69 11.10 -19.12
CA LEU A 339 23.93 9.76 -19.63
C LEU A 339 23.88 9.74 -21.17
N ALA A 340 24.93 9.21 -21.79
CA ALA A 340 25.00 8.98 -23.22
C ALA A 340 24.51 7.57 -23.57
N ARG A 341 24.53 7.21 -24.87
CA ARG A 341 24.16 5.86 -25.32
C ARG A 341 25.03 4.81 -24.64
N LEU A 342 24.41 3.74 -24.16
CA LEU A 342 25.12 2.59 -23.59
C LEU A 342 25.56 1.62 -24.68
N ASN A 343 26.76 1.05 -24.50
CA ASN A 343 27.29 -0.03 -25.30
C ASN A 343 27.32 -1.31 -24.46
N MET A 344 26.16 -1.96 -24.30
CA MET A 344 26.08 -3.26 -23.63
C MET A 344 26.84 -4.32 -24.44
N SER A 345 27.49 -5.24 -23.74
CA SER A 345 28.22 -6.33 -24.40
C SER A 345 27.27 -7.28 -25.14
N SER A 346 27.74 -7.98 -26.19
CA SER A 346 26.92 -8.97 -26.90
C SER A 346 26.37 -10.04 -25.96
N LYS A 347 27.20 -10.50 -25.01
CA LYS A 347 26.81 -11.45 -23.96
C LYS A 347 25.68 -10.91 -23.07
N SER A 348 25.74 -9.61 -22.73
CA SER A 348 24.67 -8.95 -21.97
C SER A 348 23.36 -8.94 -22.76
N MET A 349 23.41 -8.62 -24.06
CA MET A 349 22.23 -8.61 -24.93
C MET A 349 21.61 -10.01 -25.08
N GLU A 350 22.43 -11.05 -25.27
CA GLU A 350 21.97 -12.45 -25.32
C GLU A 350 21.29 -12.89 -24.02
N LEU A 351 21.84 -12.50 -22.87
CA LEU A 351 21.23 -12.76 -21.56
C LEU A 351 19.87 -12.07 -21.44
N LEU A 352 19.77 -10.79 -21.82
CA LEU A 352 18.51 -10.04 -21.76
C LEU A 352 17.43 -10.66 -22.65
N GLU A 353 17.79 -11.08 -23.86
CA GLU A 353 16.85 -11.79 -24.75
C GLU A 353 16.40 -13.13 -24.15
N HIS A 354 17.34 -13.90 -23.59
CA HIS A 354 17.03 -15.16 -22.93
C HIS A 354 16.06 -14.98 -21.75
N LEU A 355 16.35 -14.03 -20.85
CA LEU A 355 15.51 -13.75 -19.67
C LEU A 355 14.14 -13.22 -20.04
N ARG A 356 14.03 -12.41 -21.10
CA ARG A 356 12.73 -11.95 -21.61
C ARG A 356 11.90 -13.12 -22.15
N ASN A 357 12.52 -14.02 -22.91
CA ASN A 357 11.82 -15.21 -23.40
C ASN A 357 11.35 -16.11 -22.24
N GLN A 358 12.16 -16.27 -21.18
CA GLN A 358 11.73 -16.97 -19.96
C GLN A 358 10.55 -16.28 -19.28
N LEU A 359 10.56 -14.94 -19.17
CA LEU A 359 9.48 -14.17 -18.56
C LEU A 359 8.16 -14.38 -19.32
N ASN A 360 8.21 -14.34 -20.66
CA ASN A 360 7.04 -14.55 -21.51
C ASN A 360 6.46 -15.96 -21.39
N LEU A 361 7.31 -16.99 -21.47
CA LEU A 361 6.88 -18.39 -21.35
C LEU A 361 6.28 -18.73 -19.98
N ARG A 362 6.81 -18.09 -18.92
CA ARG A 362 6.33 -18.28 -17.55
C ARG A 362 4.90 -17.77 -17.34
N ASP A 363 4.46 -16.81 -18.14
CA ASP A 363 3.15 -16.17 -18.02
C ASP A 363 2.07 -16.84 -18.91
N GLU A 364 2.44 -17.87 -19.69
CA GLU A 364 1.49 -18.64 -20.49
C GLU A 364 0.60 -19.54 -19.60
N PRO A 365 -0.73 -19.56 -19.83
CA PRO A 365 -1.62 -20.46 -19.10
C PRO A 365 -1.20 -21.92 -19.23
N SER A 366 -1.17 -22.64 -18.11
CA SER A 366 -0.84 -24.08 -18.08
C SER A 366 -1.85 -24.91 -18.88
N GLU A 367 -1.35 -25.86 -19.68
CA GLU A 367 -2.18 -26.89 -20.32
C GLU A 367 -2.66 -27.96 -19.32
N LYS A 368 -2.02 -28.05 -18.14
CA LYS A 368 -2.45 -28.91 -17.05
C LYS A 368 -3.59 -28.21 -16.31
N ALA A 369 -4.81 -28.36 -16.81
CA ALA A 369 -6.00 -27.85 -16.16
C ALA A 369 -6.77 -28.97 -15.47
N ASP A 370 -7.06 -28.80 -14.18
CA ASP A 370 -8.18 -29.50 -13.55
C ASP A 370 -9.48 -29.11 -14.27
N LYS A 371 -10.43 -30.05 -14.36
CA LYS A 371 -11.68 -29.82 -15.11
C LYS A 371 -12.69 -28.95 -14.34
N ASN A 372 -12.51 -28.77 -13.04
CA ASN A 372 -13.46 -28.11 -12.14
C ASN A 372 -12.86 -26.89 -11.42
N LEU A 373 -11.53 -26.76 -11.37
CA LEU A 373 -10.84 -25.69 -10.66
C LEU A 373 -10.13 -24.74 -11.64
N VAL A 374 -10.11 -23.45 -11.32
CA VAL A 374 -9.45 -22.44 -12.14
C VAL A 374 -7.96 -22.42 -11.81
N HIS A 375 -7.11 -22.60 -12.82
CA HIS A 375 -5.67 -22.40 -12.65
C HIS A 375 -5.33 -20.90 -12.46
N PRO A 376 -4.44 -20.52 -11.52
CA PRO A 376 -4.04 -19.13 -11.27
C PRO A 376 -3.67 -18.31 -12.51
N LEU A 377 -2.82 -18.85 -13.40
CA LEU A 377 -2.44 -18.17 -14.65
C LEU A 377 -3.61 -17.97 -15.61
N ARG A 378 -4.58 -18.90 -15.64
CA ARG A 378 -5.78 -18.74 -16.47
C ARG A 378 -6.64 -17.58 -15.95
N PHE A 379 -6.81 -17.49 -14.63
CA PHE A 379 -7.48 -16.37 -14.01
C PHE A 379 -6.81 -15.03 -14.34
N ILE A 380 -5.50 -14.94 -14.15
CA ILE A 380 -4.74 -13.71 -14.37
C ILE A 380 -4.84 -13.26 -15.82
N HIS A 381 -4.67 -14.18 -16.77
CA HIS A 381 -4.80 -13.92 -18.19
C HIS A 381 -6.18 -13.38 -18.54
N ASP A 382 -7.24 -14.09 -18.12
CA ASP A 382 -8.61 -13.74 -18.46
C ASP A 382 -9.01 -12.41 -17.81
N LEU A 383 -8.74 -12.21 -16.52
CA LEU A 383 -9.04 -10.95 -15.83
C LEU A 383 -8.33 -9.78 -16.49
N ARG A 384 -7.03 -9.88 -16.77
CA ARG A 384 -6.25 -8.80 -17.39
C ARG A 384 -6.76 -8.43 -18.77
N SER A 385 -7.32 -9.38 -19.52
CA SER A 385 -7.93 -9.15 -20.83
C SER A 385 -9.28 -8.43 -20.77
N LEU A 386 -9.96 -8.44 -19.62
CA LEU A 386 -11.30 -7.87 -19.43
C LEU A 386 -11.30 -6.46 -18.85
N ILE A 387 -10.16 -5.98 -18.34
CA ILE A 387 -10.09 -4.73 -17.60
C ILE A 387 -9.10 -3.76 -18.25
N ASP A 388 -9.41 -2.47 -18.19
CA ASP A 388 -8.56 -1.41 -18.73
C ASP A 388 -7.35 -1.12 -17.83
N ASP A 389 -6.34 -0.43 -18.36
CA ASP A 389 -5.09 -0.15 -17.63
C ASP A 389 -5.28 0.75 -16.42
N HIS A 390 -6.30 1.63 -16.45
CA HIS A 390 -6.63 2.52 -15.36
C HIS A 390 -7.38 1.83 -14.20
N VAL A 391 -7.85 0.59 -14.38
CA VAL A 391 -8.63 -0.07 -13.32
C VAL A 391 -7.71 -0.39 -12.15
N THR A 392 -8.02 0.17 -10.98
CA THR A 392 -7.29 -0.12 -9.75
C THR A 392 -7.62 -1.54 -9.27
N VAL A 393 -6.58 -2.33 -9.03
CA VAL A 393 -6.62 -3.68 -8.48
C VAL A 393 -5.93 -3.68 -7.12
N THR A 394 -6.64 -4.07 -6.08
CA THR A 394 -6.07 -4.28 -4.74
C THR A 394 -5.94 -5.78 -4.48
N CYS A 395 -4.80 -6.21 -3.95
CA CYS A 395 -4.53 -7.61 -3.71
C CYS A 395 -4.23 -7.84 -2.23
N ASP A 396 -4.88 -8.86 -1.67
CA ASP A 396 -4.67 -9.30 -0.30
C ASP A 396 -3.39 -10.16 -0.23
N VAL A 397 -3.21 -10.90 0.86
CA VAL A 397 -2.00 -11.70 1.11
C VAL A 397 -2.34 -13.19 1.12
N GLY A 398 -1.50 -14.01 0.49
CA GLY A 398 -1.68 -15.45 0.37
C GLY A 398 -1.01 -16.01 -0.88
N SER A 399 -1.42 -17.17 -1.38
CA SER A 399 -0.79 -17.70 -2.59
C SER A 399 -1.23 -16.94 -3.85
N HIS A 400 -2.50 -16.50 -3.90
CA HIS A 400 -3.01 -15.58 -4.92
C HIS A 400 -2.15 -14.33 -5.05
N TYR A 401 -1.67 -13.76 -3.94
CA TYR A 401 -0.74 -12.63 -3.91
C TYR A 401 0.54 -12.90 -4.69
N ILE A 402 1.15 -14.07 -4.53
CA ILE A 402 2.38 -14.46 -5.23
C ILE A 402 2.13 -14.52 -6.74
N TRP A 403 1.01 -15.13 -7.14
CA TRP A 403 0.62 -15.22 -8.54
C TRP A 403 0.36 -13.83 -9.14
N MET A 404 -0.43 -13.00 -8.45
CA MET A 404 -0.73 -11.63 -8.87
C MET A 404 0.54 -10.77 -8.97
N ALA A 405 1.42 -10.83 -7.98
CA ALA A 405 2.66 -10.06 -7.95
C ALA A 405 3.61 -10.41 -9.09
N ARG A 406 3.68 -11.69 -9.48
CA ARG A 406 4.57 -12.16 -10.54
C ARG A 406 4.01 -11.98 -11.94
N HIS A 407 2.72 -12.24 -12.13
CA HIS A 407 2.15 -12.46 -13.46
C HIS A 407 1.14 -11.38 -13.88
N PHE A 408 0.50 -10.69 -12.94
CA PHE A 408 -0.48 -9.66 -13.28
C PHE A 408 0.21 -8.36 -13.72
N ARG A 409 0.12 -8.05 -15.02
CA ARG A 409 0.64 -6.79 -15.60
C ARG A 409 -0.23 -5.60 -15.22
N VAL A 410 0.42 -4.49 -14.89
CA VAL A 410 -0.17 -3.16 -14.80
C VAL A 410 0.77 -2.16 -15.45
N TYR A 411 0.20 -1.14 -16.08
CA TYR A 411 0.92 -0.19 -16.93
C TYR A 411 0.79 1.26 -16.47
N GLU A 412 0.14 1.46 -15.33
CA GLU A 412 -0.02 2.74 -14.65
C GLU A 412 0.38 2.58 -13.18
N PRO A 413 1.08 3.56 -12.60
CA PRO A 413 1.45 3.49 -11.20
C PRO A 413 0.21 3.52 -10.31
N ASN A 414 0.32 2.92 -9.12
CA ASN A 414 -0.76 2.88 -8.12
C ASN A 414 -2.05 2.19 -8.61
N ARG A 415 -1.97 1.35 -9.66
CA ARG A 415 -3.11 0.52 -10.13
C ARG A 415 -3.04 -0.94 -9.67
N LEU A 416 -1.94 -1.38 -9.06
CA LEU A 416 -1.86 -2.69 -8.40
C LEU A 416 -1.31 -2.50 -7.00
N LEU A 417 -2.16 -2.67 -5.99
CA LEU A 417 -1.80 -2.42 -4.59
C LEU A 417 -1.54 -3.74 -3.85
N PHE A 418 -0.40 -3.81 -3.18
CA PHE A 418 0.06 -4.94 -2.38
C PHE A 418 0.44 -4.51 -0.96
N SER A 419 0.21 -5.38 0.03
CA SER A 419 0.87 -5.29 1.33
C SER A 419 2.18 -6.07 1.29
N ASN A 420 3.29 -5.40 0.99
CA ASN A 420 4.60 -6.03 0.81
C ASN A 420 5.60 -5.71 1.95
N GLY A 421 5.18 -4.97 2.97
CA GLY A 421 5.99 -4.71 4.16
C GLY A 421 5.58 -5.62 5.31
N MET A 422 4.33 -5.45 5.77
CA MET A 422 3.78 -6.25 6.88
C MET A 422 3.08 -7.53 6.41
N GLN A 423 2.79 -7.66 5.12
CA GLN A 423 2.06 -8.80 4.54
C GLN A 423 0.75 -9.06 5.31
N THR A 424 -0.05 -8.00 5.46
CA THR A 424 -1.24 -7.98 6.29
C THR A 424 -2.46 -8.55 5.57
N LEU A 425 -3.09 -9.59 6.14
CA LEU A 425 -4.34 -10.15 5.65
C LEU A 425 -5.53 -9.18 5.84
N GLY A 426 -6.43 -9.15 4.87
CA GLY A 426 -7.67 -8.37 4.91
C GLY A 426 -7.57 -6.93 4.38
N VAL A 427 -6.42 -6.51 3.84
CA VAL A 427 -6.23 -5.16 3.30
C VAL A 427 -7.03 -4.89 2.02
N ALA A 428 -7.30 -5.90 1.19
CA ALA A 428 -7.74 -5.68 -0.18
C ALA A 428 -9.12 -5.00 -0.30
N LEU A 429 -10.13 -5.50 0.41
CA LEU A 429 -11.48 -4.94 0.34
C LEU A 429 -11.54 -3.50 0.88
N PRO A 430 -11.00 -3.19 2.08
CA PRO A 430 -10.93 -1.81 2.56
C PRO A 430 -10.16 -0.88 1.61
N TRP A 431 -9.03 -1.31 1.05
CA TRP A 431 -8.30 -0.52 0.05
C TRP A 431 -9.14 -0.25 -1.21
N ALA A 432 -9.92 -1.23 -1.67
CA ALA A 432 -10.79 -1.03 -2.82
C ALA A 432 -11.93 -0.05 -2.54
N ILE A 433 -12.53 -0.08 -1.35
CA ILE A 433 -13.53 0.92 -0.94
C ILE A 433 -12.93 2.32 -1.03
N ALA A 434 -11.74 2.54 -0.46
CA ALA A 434 -11.05 3.82 -0.55
C ALA A 434 -10.71 4.21 -1.99
N ALA A 435 -10.28 3.27 -2.83
CA ALA A 435 -10.01 3.54 -4.24
C ALA A 435 -11.27 4.01 -5.00
N THR A 436 -12.46 3.47 -4.68
CA THR A 436 -13.72 3.99 -5.24
C THR A 436 -14.05 5.41 -4.79
N LEU A 437 -13.55 5.85 -3.63
CA LEU A 437 -13.73 7.23 -3.18
C LEU A 437 -12.76 8.20 -3.84
N VAL A 438 -11.59 7.71 -4.29
CA VAL A 438 -10.60 8.49 -5.06
C VAL A 438 -11.06 8.64 -6.50
N ASN A 439 -11.57 7.56 -7.12
CA ASN A 439 -12.06 7.54 -8.50
C ASN A 439 -13.50 6.98 -8.55
N PRO A 440 -14.53 7.79 -8.23
CA PRO A 440 -15.91 7.33 -8.12
C PRO A 440 -16.54 6.83 -9.43
N ASP A 441 -16.00 7.25 -10.57
CA ASP A 441 -16.48 6.86 -11.90
C ASP A 441 -15.78 5.60 -12.44
N GLU A 442 -14.79 5.05 -11.72
CA GLU A 442 -14.02 3.88 -12.13
C GLU A 442 -14.48 2.63 -11.37
N LYS A 443 -14.53 1.50 -12.08
CA LYS A 443 -14.61 0.18 -11.44
C LYS A 443 -13.31 -0.10 -10.70
N VAL A 444 -13.42 -0.68 -9.50
CA VAL A 444 -12.27 -1.17 -8.72
C VAL A 444 -12.38 -2.66 -8.51
N ILE A 445 -11.25 -3.36 -8.58
CA ILE A 445 -11.16 -4.79 -8.31
C ILE A 445 -10.40 -4.99 -7.01
N SER A 446 -10.91 -5.86 -6.16
CA SER A 446 -10.17 -6.39 -5.00
C SER A 446 -10.09 -7.90 -5.10
N ILE A 447 -8.96 -8.47 -4.70
CA ILE A 447 -8.73 -9.92 -4.77
C ILE A 447 -8.17 -10.38 -3.44
N SER A 448 -8.74 -11.45 -2.88
CA SER A 448 -8.20 -12.13 -1.70
C SER A 448 -8.31 -13.65 -1.82
N GLY A 449 -7.68 -14.36 -0.89
CA GLY A 449 -8.03 -15.74 -0.57
C GLY A 449 -9.28 -15.76 0.32
N ASP A 450 -9.89 -16.93 0.48
CA ASP A 450 -10.99 -17.16 1.43
C ASP A 450 -10.61 -16.93 2.89
N GLY A 451 -9.36 -17.20 3.27
CA GLY A 451 -8.81 -16.85 4.59
C GLY A 451 -8.79 -15.33 4.82
N GLY A 452 -8.09 -14.58 3.95
CA GLY A 452 -7.96 -13.12 4.05
C GLY A 452 -9.27 -12.36 3.88
N PHE A 453 -10.21 -12.89 3.08
CA PHE A 453 -11.54 -12.30 2.89
C PHE A 453 -12.23 -12.03 4.23
N LEU A 454 -12.26 -13.04 5.11
CA LEU A 454 -12.98 -12.95 6.38
C LEU A 454 -12.32 -12.02 7.41
N PHE A 455 -11.08 -11.56 7.20
CA PHE A 455 -10.45 -10.56 8.06
C PHE A 455 -11.10 -9.18 7.93
N SER A 456 -11.71 -8.87 6.78
CA SER A 456 -12.28 -7.55 6.51
C SER A 456 -13.65 -7.56 5.81
N ALA A 457 -14.22 -8.74 5.55
CA ALA A 457 -15.50 -8.89 4.86
C ALA A 457 -16.69 -8.17 5.53
N MET A 458 -16.57 -7.78 6.81
CA MET A 458 -17.59 -6.95 7.46
C MET A 458 -17.75 -5.57 6.81
N GLU A 459 -16.72 -5.05 6.13
CA GLU A 459 -16.80 -3.80 5.35
C GLU A 459 -17.56 -3.94 4.04
N LEU A 460 -18.03 -5.15 3.70
CA LEU A 460 -19.00 -5.29 2.62
C LEU A 460 -20.27 -4.48 2.91
N GLU A 461 -20.65 -4.32 4.20
CA GLU A 461 -21.72 -3.38 4.56
C GLU A 461 -21.36 -1.95 4.18
N THR A 462 -20.14 -1.50 4.48
CA THR A 462 -19.66 -0.16 4.13
C THR A 462 -19.70 0.04 2.61
N ALA A 463 -19.19 -0.92 1.84
CA ALA A 463 -19.24 -0.88 0.38
C ALA A 463 -20.68 -0.79 -0.15
N VAL A 464 -21.61 -1.57 0.40
CA VAL A 464 -23.04 -1.55 -0.02
C VAL A 464 -23.68 -0.22 0.34
N ARG A 465 -23.46 0.29 1.55
CA ARG A 465 -23.98 1.59 1.99
C ARG A 465 -23.47 2.75 1.13
N LEU A 466 -22.22 2.68 0.68
CA LEU A 466 -21.62 3.66 -0.22
C LEU A 466 -21.96 3.41 -1.70
N LYS A 467 -22.59 2.27 -2.03
CA LYS A 467 -22.82 1.81 -3.41
C LYS A 467 -21.53 1.76 -4.24
N SER A 468 -20.42 1.40 -3.60
CA SER A 468 -19.09 1.37 -4.23
C SER A 468 -19.10 0.52 -5.51
N PRO A 469 -18.62 1.03 -6.66
CA PRO A 469 -18.50 0.27 -7.91
C PRO A 469 -17.30 -0.68 -7.84
N LEU A 470 -17.36 -1.71 -6.99
CA LEU A 470 -16.27 -2.66 -6.81
C LEU A 470 -16.67 -4.11 -7.08
N VAL A 471 -15.70 -4.89 -7.56
CA VAL A 471 -15.78 -6.34 -7.68
C VAL A 471 -14.73 -6.95 -6.76
N HIS A 472 -15.16 -7.67 -5.73
CA HIS A 472 -14.29 -8.44 -4.86
C HIS A 472 -14.24 -9.89 -5.34
N ILE A 473 -13.04 -10.44 -5.53
CA ILE A 473 -12.85 -11.80 -6.03
C ILE A 473 -12.15 -12.62 -4.96
N VAL A 474 -12.78 -13.75 -4.59
CA VAL A 474 -12.26 -14.67 -3.59
C VAL A 474 -11.72 -15.91 -4.29
N TRP A 475 -10.41 -16.12 -4.24
CA TRP A 475 -9.78 -17.39 -4.61
C TRP A 475 -9.96 -18.38 -3.45
N ARG A 476 -10.85 -19.36 -3.64
CA ARG A 476 -11.24 -20.32 -2.61
C ARG A 476 -10.53 -21.65 -2.81
N ASP A 477 -9.78 -22.07 -1.78
CA ASP A 477 -9.13 -23.38 -1.69
C ASP A 477 -9.42 -24.10 -0.35
N GLY A 478 -9.93 -23.38 0.66
CA GLY A 478 -10.28 -23.93 1.98
C GLY A 478 -9.11 -23.97 2.97
N THR A 479 -7.99 -23.32 2.66
CA THR A 479 -6.80 -23.33 3.51
C THR A 479 -6.07 -21.98 3.53
N TYR A 480 -5.20 -21.78 4.52
CA TYR A 480 -4.15 -20.76 4.46
C TYR A 480 -2.99 -21.30 3.60
N ASP A 481 -3.21 -21.43 2.28
CA ASP A 481 -2.33 -22.19 1.39
C ASP A 481 -0.87 -21.69 1.39
N MET A 482 -0.65 -20.37 1.48
CA MET A 482 0.71 -19.81 1.51
C MET A 482 1.52 -20.32 2.70
N VAL A 483 0.86 -20.59 3.82
CA VAL A 483 1.47 -21.24 4.99
C VAL A 483 1.59 -22.74 4.73
N ALA A 484 0.54 -23.37 4.20
CA ALA A 484 0.48 -24.81 3.98
C ALA A 484 1.61 -25.32 3.07
N PHE A 485 1.81 -24.73 1.88
CA PHE A 485 2.85 -25.21 0.96
C PHE A 485 4.26 -24.99 1.51
N GLN A 486 4.50 -23.88 2.23
CA GLN A 486 5.79 -23.63 2.89
C GLN A 486 6.05 -24.64 4.02
N GLN A 487 5.04 -24.97 4.83
CA GLN A 487 5.16 -26.02 5.84
C GLN A 487 5.42 -27.39 5.20
N GLN A 488 4.76 -27.70 4.09
CA GLN A 488 5.00 -28.93 3.34
C GLN A 488 6.46 -29.02 2.87
N MET A 489 7.03 -27.93 2.36
CA MET A 489 8.44 -27.88 1.94
C MET A 489 9.43 -28.02 3.11
N LYS A 490 9.16 -27.39 4.25
CA LYS A 490 10.06 -27.39 5.41
C LYS A 490 9.96 -28.66 6.26
N TYR A 491 8.74 -29.18 6.42
CA TYR A 491 8.41 -30.18 7.45
C TYR A 491 7.77 -31.45 6.88
N GLY A 492 7.48 -31.50 5.57
CA GLY A 492 6.79 -32.62 4.92
C GLY A 492 5.33 -32.80 5.35
N ARG A 493 4.75 -31.82 6.06
CA ARG A 493 3.36 -31.82 6.56
C ARG A 493 2.86 -30.39 6.82
N THR A 494 1.55 -30.21 6.86
CA THR A 494 0.87 -28.96 7.25
C THR A 494 0.43 -28.97 8.72
N SER A 495 0.13 -27.79 9.28
CA SER A 495 -0.39 -27.60 10.64
C SER A 495 -1.10 -26.25 10.78
N GLY A 496 -2.37 -26.27 11.18
CA GLY A 496 -3.16 -25.06 11.46
C GLY A 496 -3.54 -24.23 10.23
N ALA A 497 -3.46 -24.81 9.04
CA ALA A 497 -3.77 -24.12 7.79
C ALA A 497 -5.22 -24.36 7.31
N ASP A 498 -5.85 -25.46 7.69
CA ASP A 498 -7.19 -25.84 7.23
C ASP A 498 -8.30 -25.15 8.03
N PHE A 499 -9.38 -24.75 7.35
CA PHE A 499 -10.59 -24.22 7.98
C PHE A 499 -11.87 -24.67 7.25
N GLY A 500 -13.02 -24.46 7.89
CA GLY A 500 -14.32 -24.87 7.36
C GLY A 500 -14.83 -23.97 6.23
N PRO A 501 -15.72 -24.47 5.35
CA PRO A 501 -16.23 -23.71 4.22
C PRO A 501 -17.27 -22.65 4.64
N VAL A 502 -17.29 -21.54 3.91
CA VAL A 502 -18.34 -20.50 3.97
C VAL A 502 -18.94 -20.35 2.57
N ASP A 503 -20.27 -20.28 2.47
CA ASP A 503 -20.92 -19.97 1.18
C ASP A 503 -20.76 -18.48 0.87
N ILE A 504 -19.73 -18.16 0.09
CA ILE A 504 -19.34 -16.78 -0.26
C ILE A 504 -20.47 -16.01 -0.97
N VAL A 505 -21.25 -16.69 -1.81
CA VAL A 505 -22.40 -16.08 -2.51
C VAL A 505 -23.44 -15.62 -1.51
N LYS A 506 -23.88 -16.53 -0.63
CA LYS A 506 -24.86 -16.19 0.43
C LYS A 506 -24.32 -15.18 1.43
N HIS A 507 -23.03 -15.26 1.73
CA HIS A 507 -22.35 -14.26 2.56
C HIS A 507 -22.53 -12.88 1.93
N ALA A 508 -22.20 -12.70 0.64
CA ALA A 508 -22.36 -11.42 -0.04
C ALA A 508 -23.81 -10.93 -0.08
N GLU A 509 -24.75 -11.81 -0.45
CA GLU A 509 -26.19 -11.50 -0.50
C GLU A 509 -26.73 -11.06 0.87
N SER A 510 -26.21 -11.60 1.97
CA SER A 510 -26.64 -11.22 3.33
C SER A 510 -26.32 -9.76 3.70
N TYR A 511 -25.34 -9.15 3.02
CA TYR A 511 -25.01 -7.72 3.15
C TYR A 511 -25.77 -6.84 2.15
N GLY A 512 -26.51 -7.43 1.21
CA GLY A 512 -27.15 -6.71 0.10
C GLY A 512 -26.24 -6.49 -1.11
N ALA A 513 -25.08 -7.13 -1.16
CA ALA A 513 -24.21 -7.16 -2.35
C ALA A 513 -24.66 -8.28 -3.30
N LYS A 514 -24.22 -8.21 -4.56
CA LYS A 514 -24.42 -9.30 -5.52
C LYS A 514 -23.38 -10.39 -5.31
N GLY A 515 -23.82 -11.63 -5.10
CA GLY A 515 -22.93 -12.81 -5.03
C GLY A 515 -22.92 -13.58 -6.34
N LEU A 516 -21.74 -13.94 -6.83
CA LEU A 516 -21.54 -14.76 -8.03
C LEU A 516 -20.57 -15.91 -7.73
N ARG A 517 -20.67 -17.01 -8.50
CA ARG A 517 -19.78 -18.17 -8.39
C ARG A 517 -19.41 -18.69 -9.76
N VAL A 518 -18.13 -19.02 -9.92
CA VAL A 518 -17.63 -19.81 -11.06
C VAL A 518 -17.80 -21.28 -10.70
N ASN A 519 -18.65 -22.03 -11.41
CA ASN A 519 -18.87 -23.46 -11.13
C ASN A 519 -17.97 -24.36 -11.96
N ALA A 520 -17.52 -23.88 -13.11
CA ALA A 520 -16.57 -24.55 -13.98
C ALA A 520 -15.60 -23.53 -14.62
N PRO A 521 -14.36 -23.93 -14.95
CA PRO A 521 -13.34 -23.01 -15.47
C PRO A 521 -13.72 -22.28 -16.77
N ASP A 522 -14.60 -22.86 -17.60
CA ASP A 522 -15.11 -22.28 -18.83
C ASP A 522 -16.12 -21.14 -18.60
N GLU A 523 -16.78 -21.10 -17.43
CA GLU A 523 -17.69 -20.03 -17.04
C GLU A 523 -16.96 -18.74 -16.60
N LEU A 524 -15.66 -18.83 -16.27
CA LEU A 524 -14.89 -17.76 -15.63
C LEU A 524 -15.06 -16.40 -16.32
N VAL A 525 -14.84 -16.34 -17.64
CA VAL A 525 -14.94 -15.10 -18.42
C VAL A 525 -16.35 -14.51 -18.37
N SER A 526 -17.37 -15.36 -18.44
CA SER A 526 -18.77 -14.91 -18.42
C SER A 526 -19.16 -14.33 -17.06
N VAL A 527 -18.74 -14.97 -15.97
CA VAL A 527 -18.99 -14.52 -14.60
C VAL A 527 -18.23 -13.23 -14.30
N LEU A 528 -16.97 -13.11 -14.73
CA LEU A 528 -16.19 -11.88 -14.55
C LEU A 528 -16.81 -10.70 -15.32
N LYS A 529 -17.28 -10.90 -16.56
CA LYS A 529 -18.01 -9.86 -17.30
C LYS A 529 -19.28 -9.43 -16.60
N GLU A 530 -20.08 -10.41 -16.16
CA GLU A 530 -21.30 -10.11 -15.40
C GLU A 530 -20.99 -9.28 -14.14
N ALA A 531 -19.92 -9.62 -13.42
CA ALA A 531 -19.49 -8.88 -12.23
C ALA A 531 -19.08 -7.45 -12.56
N LEU A 532 -18.29 -7.25 -13.63
CA LEU A 532 -17.83 -5.95 -14.08
C LEU A 532 -18.99 -5.05 -14.54
N ASP A 533 -19.98 -5.62 -15.22
CA ASP A 533 -21.16 -4.91 -15.74
C ASP A 533 -22.23 -4.61 -14.67
N SER A 534 -22.15 -5.27 -13.51
CA SER A 534 -23.15 -5.11 -12.45
C SER A 534 -23.01 -3.79 -11.69
N GLU A 535 -24.11 -3.19 -11.26
CA GLU A 535 -24.08 -2.01 -10.38
C GLU A 535 -23.80 -2.38 -8.92
N GLY A 536 -23.09 -1.48 -8.21
CA GLY A 536 -22.75 -1.65 -6.79
C GLY A 536 -21.71 -2.75 -6.52
N PRO A 537 -21.55 -3.16 -5.25
CA PRO A 537 -20.57 -4.17 -4.86
C PRO A 537 -20.96 -5.58 -5.31
N VAL A 538 -20.01 -6.28 -5.90
CA VAL A 538 -20.13 -7.69 -6.30
C VAL A 538 -19.06 -8.51 -5.61
N VAL A 539 -19.39 -9.72 -5.16
CA VAL A 539 -18.40 -10.70 -4.68
C VAL A 539 -18.46 -11.94 -5.58
N VAL A 540 -17.32 -12.37 -6.09
CA VAL A 540 -17.17 -13.52 -6.97
C VAL A 540 -16.38 -14.62 -6.27
N ASP A 541 -17.00 -15.77 -6.07
CA ASP A 541 -16.38 -17.01 -5.58
C ASP A 541 -15.72 -17.76 -6.74
N VAL A 542 -14.39 -17.90 -6.69
CA VAL A 542 -13.60 -18.61 -7.70
C VAL A 542 -12.89 -19.79 -7.03
N PRO A 543 -13.28 -21.05 -7.31
CA PRO A 543 -12.52 -22.21 -6.84
C PRO A 543 -11.22 -22.33 -7.63
N VAL A 544 -10.08 -22.43 -6.93
CA VAL A 544 -8.74 -22.38 -7.56
C VAL A 544 -7.97 -23.68 -7.37
N ASP A 545 -7.20 -24.06 -8.39
CA ASP A 545 -6.24 -25.17 -8.32
C ASP A 545 -4.86 -24.65 -7.87
N TYR A 546 -4.45 -25.06 -6.68
CA TYR A 546 -3.14 -24.72 -6.10
C TYR A 546 -2.11 -25.84 -6.16
N SER A 547 -2.35 -26.90 -6.94
CA SER A 547 -1.41 -28.03 -7.07
C SER A 547 -0.03 -27.61 -7.60
N ASP A 548 0.04 -26.56 -8.42
CA ASP A 548 1.28 -25.99 -8.95
C ASP A 548 1.95 -24.95 -8.02
N ASN A 549 1.41 -24.66 -6.83
CA ASN A 549 2.01 -23.65 -5.93
C ASN A 549 3.40 -24.04 -5.41
N LEU A 550 3.70 -25.33 -5.31
CA LEU A 550 5.06 -25.78 -5.00
C LEU A 550 6.07 -25.37 -6.08
N GLU A 551 5.63 -25.20 -7.33
CA GLU A 551 6.49 -24.70 -8.43
C GLU A 551 6.91 -23.24 -8.20
N LEU A 552 6.08 -22.42 -7.54
CA LEU A 552 6.40 -21.02 -7.23
C LEU A 552 7.67 -20.90 -6.38
N ALA A 553 7.95 -21.91 -5.57
CA ALA A 553 9.09 -22.00 -4.67
C ALA A 553 10.15 -23.01 -5.16
N LYS A 554 10.05 -23.56 -6.38
CA LYS A 554 11.13 -24.40 -6.91
C LYS A 554 12.35 -23.57 -7.26
N LYS A 555 13.55 -24.14 -6.98
CA LYS A 555 14.89 -23.53 -7.13
C LYS A 555 15.29 -22.47 -6.08
N LEU A 556 14.69 -22.51 -4.89
CA LEU A 556 15.18 -21.70 -3.76
C LEU A 556 16.64 -22.03 -3.44
N LEU A 557 17.40 -21.03 -2.99
CA LEU A 557 18.71 -21.28 -2.39
C LEU A 557 18.55 -22.13 -1.11
N PRO A 558 19.56 -22.92 -0.73
CA PRO A 558 19.60 -23.55 0.59
C PRO A 558 19.41 -22.45 1.64
N ASN A 559 18.39 -22.57 2.51
CA ASN A 559 18.06 -21.66 3.63
C ASN A 559 17.08 -20.51 3.39
N GLN A 560 16.47 -20.31 2.20
CA GLN A 560 15.43 -19.27 2.04
C GLN A 560 14.13 -19.54 2.81
N LEU A 561 13.94 -20.76 3.27
CA LEU A 561 12.76 -21.20 4.01
C LEU A 561 13.05 -21.49 5.48
N VAL A 562 14.29 -21.36 5.96
CA VAL A 562 14.66 -21.70 7.35
C VAL A 562 14.53 -20.48 8.25
#